data_AF-A0A7R9LL92-F1
#
_entry.id   AF-A0A7R9LL92-F1
#
_cell.length_a   1.000
_cell.length_b   1.000
_cell.length_c   1.000
_cell.angle_alpha   90.00
_cell.angle_beta   90.00
_cell.angle_gamma   90.00
#
_symmetry.space_group_name_H-M   'P 1'
#
loop_
_entity.id
_entity.type
_entity.pdbx_description
1 polymer ?
#
loop_
_entity_poly.entity_id
_entity_poly.type
_entity_poly.pdbx_seq_one_letter_code
_entity_poly.pdbx_strand_id
1 'polypeptide(L)'
;ILGQTDYLKNLYFVYLLELRALHKSEPYLLNKVNWQSSGDQSLTKEAIKDLLRTVKKFKFHFNESILFKQQPPNVAQEVGQHFHNITTNIMDCVACDRCRLWGKVQTHGLSTALKILLTDDIDKLRLHRHEITCLVNALARLSNSISQLEVFKKLLTNK
;
A
#
# COMPACT_ATOMS: atom_id res chain seq x y z
N ILE A 1 -8.30 26.56 8.48
CA ILE A 1 -7.72 25.29 7.95
C ILE A 1 -8.10 24.07 8.83
N LEU A 2 -8.77 24.28 9.98
CA LEU A 2 -9.27 23.23 10.90
C LEU A 2 -10.57 22.55 10.42
N GLY A 3 -10.67 22.24 9.13
CA GLY A 3 -11.93 21.75 8.56
C GLY A 3 -12.12 20.24 8.62
N GLN A 4 -11.06 19.43 8.55
CA GLN A 4 -11.25 17.99 8.42
C GLN A 4 -10.06 17.17 8.96
N THR A 5 -9.89 17.14 10.29
CA THR A 5 -8.92 16.25 10.96
C THR A 5 -9.06 14.79 10.53
N ASP A 6 -10.25 14.40 10.09
CA ASP A 6 -10.57 13.05 9.68
C ASP A 6 -9.86 12.64 8.39
N TYR A 7 -9.53 13.57 7.48
CA TYR A 7 -8.76 13.23 6.28
C TYR A 7 -7.30 12.96 6.62
N LEU A 8 -6.75 13.66 7.62
CA LEU A 8 -5.42 13.33 8.15
C LEU A 8 -5.43 11.96 8.83
N LYS A 9 -6.45 11.67 9.65
CA LYS A 9 -6.62 10.34 10.26
C LYS A 9 -6.74 9.26 9.19
N ASN A 10 -7.53 9.49 8.15
CA ASN A 10 -7.69 8.56 7.01
C ASN A 10 -6.38 8.37 6.26
N LEU A 11 -5.59 9.43 6.06
CA LEU A 11 -4.26 9.32 5.45
C LEU A 11 -3.34 8.40 6.27
N TYR A 12 -3.26 8.61 7.59
CA TYR A 12 -2.49 7.75 8.47
C TYR A 12 -3.04 6.32 8.50
N PHE A 13 -4.36 6.15 8.47
CA PHE A 13 -4.99 4.84 8.44
C PHE A 13 -4.60 4.05 7.19
N VAL A 14 -4.73 4.65 5.99
CA VAL A 14 -4.34 4.00 4.74
C VAL A 14 -2.84 3.70 4.72
N TYR A 15 -2.01 4.62 5.21
CA TYR A 15 -0.56 4.37 5.35
C TYR A 15 -0.27 3.16 6.23
N LEU A 16 -0.89 3.07 7.41
CA LEU A 16 -0.70 1.96 8.33
C LEU A 16 -1.23 0.64 7.76
N LEU A 17 -2.31 0.69 6.99
CA LEU A 17 -2.88 -0.48 6.31
C LEU A 17 -1.92 -1.03 5.25
N GLU A 18 -1.39 -0.18 4.36
CA GLU A 18 -0.39 -0.59 3.36
C GLU A 18 0.93 -1.03 4.01
N LEU A 19 1.39 -0.32 5.04
CA LEU A 19 2.58 -0.69 5.82
C LEU A 19 2.43 -2.07 6.45
N ARG A 20 1.23 -2.38 6.96
CA ARG A 20 0.93 -3.69 7.54
C ARG A 20 0.89 -4.79 6.49
N ALA A 21 0.30 -4.53 5.32
CA ALA A 21 0.33 -5.47 4.20
C ALA A 21 1.77 -5.77 3.75
N LEU A 22 2.62 -4.74 3.69
CA LEU A 22 4.03 -4.91 3.37
C LEU A 22 4.75 -5.77 4.42
N HIS A 23 4.49 -5.55 5.72
CA HIS A 23 5.03 -6.39 6.79
C HIS A 23 4.54 -7.85 6.71
N LYS A 24 3.23 -8.06 6.49
CA LYS A 24 2.64 -9.40 6.37
C LYS A 24 3.21 -10.18 5.17
N SER A 25 3.56 -9.49 4.09
CA SER A 25 4.16 -10.10 2.89
C SER A 25 5.68 -10.30 2.96
N GLU A 26 6.37 -9.94 4.06
CA GLU A 26 7.81 -10.15 4.27
C GLU A 26 8.30 -11.55 3.82
N PRO A 27 7.75 -12.68 4.31
CA PRO A 27 8.23 -14.00 3.90
C PRO A 27 7.99 -14.30 2.41
N TYR A 28 6.93 -13.74 1.81
CA TYR A 28 6.67 -13.90 0.37
C TYR A 28 7.71 -13.12 -0.46
N LEU A 29 7.96 -11.86 -0.12
CA LEU A 29 8.88 -10.97 -0.84
C LEU A 29 10.34 -11.46 -0.77
N LEU A 30 10.74 -12.07 0.36
CA LEU A 30 12.10 -12.56 0.55
C LEU A 30 12.36 -13.92 -0.11
N ASN A 31 11.36 -14.82 -0.10
CA ASN A 31 11.57 -16.23 -0.47
C ASN A 31 10.93 -16.64 -1.80
N LYS A 32 9.82 -16.00 -2.22
CA LYS A 32 9.02 -16.43 -3.38
C LYS A 32 9.13 -15.52 -4.60
N VAL A 33 9.54 -14.26 -4.41
CA VAL A 33 9.68 -13.32 -5.52
C VAL A 33 11.02 -13.53 -6.22
N ASN A 34 10.96 -13.81 -7.52
CA ASN A 34 12.17 -13.83 -8.34
C ASN A 34 12.54 -12.42 -8.81
N TRP A 35 13.44 -11.79 -8.08
CA TRP A 35 13.99 -10.47 -8.40
C TRP A 35 14.94 -10.47 -9.60
N GLN A 36 15.38 -11.64 -10.10
CA GLN A 36 16.35 -11.80 -11.20
C GLN A 36 15.88 -11.24 -12.55
N SER A 37 14.58 -11.00 -12.73
CA SER A 37 14.03 -10.37 -13.95
C SER A 37 14.17 -8.84 -14.00
N SER A 38 14.82 -8.24 -12.99
CA SER A 38 15.00 -6.79 -12.83
C SER A 38 16.48 -6.46 -12.96
N GLY A 39 16.87 -5.57 -13.88
CA GLY A 39 18.24 -5.15 -14.17
C GLY A 39 19.28 -5.32 -13.04
N ASP A 40 19.58 -4.27 -12.27
CA ASP A 40 20.60 -4.32 -11.22
C ASP A 40 20.11 -5.16 -10.00
N GLN A 41 20.49 -6.44 -10.03
CA GLN A 41 19.80 -7.56 -9.36
C GLN A 41 19.93 -7.54 -7.84
N SER A 42 21.08 -7.11 -7.33
CA SER A 42 21.39 -7.11 -5.89
C SER A 42 20.76 -5.92 -5.18
N LEU A 43 20.73 -4.75 -5.84
CA LEU A 43 20.28 -3.51 -5.24
C LEU A 43 18.80 -3.53 -4.89
N THR A 44 17.95 -4.04 -5.79
CA THR A 44 16.50 -4.08 -5.56
C THR A 44 16.15 -4.99 -4.38
N LYS A 45 16.75 -6.19 -4.34
CA LYS A 45 16.48 -7.16 -3.27
C LYS A 45 16.96 -6.65 -1.92
N GLU A 46 18.16 -6.08 -1.84
CA GLU A 46 18.67 -5.53 -0.59
C GLU A 46 17.89 -4.27 -0.16
N ALA A 47 17.48 -3.39 -1.08
CA ALA A 47 16.63 -2.25 -0.75
C ALA A 47 15.27 -2.67 -0.18
N ILE A 48 14.62 -3.68 -0.76
CA ILE A 48 13.36 -4.25 -0.22
C ILE A 48 13.59 -4.85 1.17
N LYS A 49 14.70 -5.55 1.36
CA LYS A 49 15.05 -6.15 2.65
C LYS A 49 15.32 -5.09 3.73
N ASP A 50 16.00 -4.00 3.39
CA ASP A 50 16.24 -2.87 4.30
C ASP A 50 14.97 -2.09 4.62
N LEU A 51 14.08 -1.93 3.63
CA LEU A 51 12.73 -1.41 3.86
C LEU A 51 11.99 -2.29 4.86
N LEU A 52 11.92 -3.61 4.64
CA LEU A 52 11.24 -4.55 5.52
C LEU A 52 11.84 -4.57 6.93
N ARG A 53 13.16 -4.50 7.08
CA ARG A 53 13.83 -4.34 8.38
C ARG A 53 13.38 -3.08 9.10
N THR A 54 13.18 -1.98 8.38
CA THR A 54 12.69 -0.72 8.96
C THR A 54 11.23 -0.86 9.36
N VAL A 55 10.39 -1.45 8.52
CA VAL A 55 8.97 -1.70 8.81
C VAL A 55 8.81 -2.60 10.05
N LYS A 56 9.66 -3.61 10.21
CA LYS A 56 9.63 -4.55 11.35
C LYS A 56 9.93 -3.91 12.70
N LYS A 57 10.65 -2.78 12.72
CA LYS A 57 10.89 -1.98 13.94
C LYS A 57 9.62 -1.27 14.41
N PHE A 58 8.64 -1.10 13.53
CA PHE A 58 7.37 -0.47 13.89
C PHE A 58 6.51 -1.43 14.70
N LYS A 59 6.09 -1.00 15.89
CA LYS A 59 5.15 -1.75 16.73
C LYS A 59 3.74 -1.56 16.18
N PHE A 60 3.24 -2.55 15.44
CA PHE A 60 1.86 -2.56 14.99
C PHE A 60 0.93 -2.76 16.19
N HIS A 61 0.15 -1.74 16.53
CA HIS A 61 -0.88 -1.80 17.58
C HIS A 61 -2.25 -2.24 17.06
N PHE A 62 -2.35 -2.54 15.76
CA PHE A 62 -3.60 -2.88 15.10
C PHE A 62 -3.84 -4.40 15.12
N ASN A 63 -5.00 -4.82 15.62
CA ASN A 63 -5.41 -6.22 15.57
C ASN A 63 -6.17 -6.51 14.26
N GLU A 64 -5.49 -7.12 13.30
CA GLU A 64 -6.05 -7.53 12.00
C GLU A 64 -7.27 -8.43 12.12
N SER A 65 -7.36 -9.20 13.21
CA SER A 65 -8.49 -10.11 13.45
C SER A 65 -9.81 -9.37 13.55
N ILE A 66 -9.79 -8.12 14.00
CA ILE A 66 -10.98 -7.28 14.16
C ILE A 66 -11.48 -6.81 12.78
N LEU A 67 -10.56 -6.54 11.85
CA LEU A 67 -10.92 -5.96 10.55
C LEU A 67 -11.17 -7.03 9.48
N PHE A 68 -10.46 -8.16 9.52
CA PHE A 68 -10.41 -9.11 8.40
C PHE A 68 -10.80 -10.56 8.71
N LYS A 69 -10.79 -11.04 9.97
CA LYS A 69 -11.05 -12.47 10.27
C LYS A 69 -12.52 -12.89 10.30
N GLN A 70 -13.47 -11.97 10.51
CA GLN A 70 -14.91 -12.28 10.57
C GLN A 70 -15.66 -11.83 9.30
N GLN A 71 -14.94 -11.74 8.18
CA GLN A 71 -15.52 -11.26 6.93
C GLN A 71 -16.27 -12.38 6.20
N PRO A 72 -17.41 -12.09 5.55
CA PRO A 72 -18.07 -13.04 4.68
C PRO A 72 -17.11 -13.55 3.59
N PRO A 73 -17.28 -14.81 3.11
CA PRO A 73 -16.35 -15.43 2.17
C PRO A 73 -16.17 -14.64 0.86
N ASN A 74 -17.13 -13.78 0.53
CA ASN A 74 -17.16 -13.03 -0.72
C ASN A 74 -16.45 -11.66 -0.65
N VAL A 75 -15.99 -11.21 0.54
CA VAL A 75 -15.41 -9.86 0.69
C VAL A 75 -14.18 -9.67 -0.16
N ALA A 76 -13.30 -10.68 -0.28
CA ALA A 76 -12.12 -10.58 -1.12
C ALA A 76 -12.48 -10.39 -2.61
N GLN A 77 -13.52 -11.10 -3.07
CA GLN A 77 -14.03 -10.97 -4.44
C GLN A 77 -14.67 -9.59 -4.66
N GLU A 78 -15.47 -9.12 -3.70
CA GLU A 78 -16.16 -7.84 -3.78
C GLU A 78 -15.16 -6.67 -3.79
N VAL A 79 -14.19 -6.69 -2.87
CA VAL A 79 -13.07 -5.73 -2.84
C VAL A 79 -12.32 -5.76 -4.18
N GLY A 80 -11.98 -6.95 -4.69
CA GLY A 80 -11.34 -7.09 -6.00
C GLY A 80 -12.14 -6.44 -7.13
N GLN A 81 -13.46 -6.67 -7.16
CA GLN A 81 -14.35 -6.10 -8.17
C GLN A 81 -14.44 -4.57 -8.07
N HIS A 82 -14.56 -4.03 -6.85
CA HIS A 82 -14.59 -2.58 -6.62
C HIS A 82 -13.31 -1.91 -7.11
N PHE A 83 -12.14 -2.46 -6.76
CA PHE A 83 -10.86 -1.91 -7.20
C PHE A 83 -10.63 -2.07 -8.70
N HIS A 84 -11.15 -3.13 -9.33
CA HIS A 84 -11.14 -3.26 -10.79
C HIS A 84 -11.98 -2.15 -11.45
N ASN A 85 -13.19 -1.92 -10.96
CA ASN A 85 -14.06 -0.86 -11.46
C ASN A 85 -13.44 0.53 -11.30
N ILE A 86 -12.82 0.81 -10.15
CA ILE A 86 -12.10 2.07 -9.92
C ILE A 86 -10.94 2.22 -10.93
N THR A 87 -10.11 1.18 -11.09
CA THR A 87 -8.87 1.27 -11.88
C THR A 87 -9.14 1.29 -13.38
N THR A 88 -10.14 0.57 -13.88
CA THR A 88 -10.41 0.41 -15.31
C THR A 88 -11.55 1.29 -15.81
N ASN A 89 -12.59 1.53 -15.01
CA ASN A 89 -13.75 2.29 -15.49
C ASN A 89 -13.65 3.78 -15.09
N ILE A 90 -13.17 4.07 -13.88
CA ILE A 90 -13.10 5.45 -13.38
C ILE A 90 -11.77 6.09 -13.79
N MET A 91 -10.64 5.45 -13.49
CA MET A 91 -9.33 6.07 -13.74
C MET A 91 -9.04 6.24 -15.24
N ASP A 92 -9.57 5.39 -16.12
CA ASP A 92 -9.42 5.58 -17.58
C ASP A 92 -10.18 6.78 -18.13
N CYS A 93 -11.18 7.28 -17.41
CA CYS A 93 -11.89 8.51 -17.75
C CYS A 93 -11.14 9.79 -17.30
N VAL A 94 -10.02 9.68 -16.59
CA VAL A 94 -9.25 10.83 -16.12
C VAL A 94 -8.37 11.36 -17.27
N ALA A 95 -8.67 12.57 -17.74
CA ALA A 95 -7.97 13.20 -18.87
C ALA A 95 -6.50 13.57 -18.59
N CYS A 96 -6.17 13.90 -17.33
CA CYS A 96 -4.79 14.22 -16.94
C CYS A 96 -3.94 12.95 -16.89
N ASP A 97 -2.97 12.81 -17.79
CA ASP A 97 -2.14 11.58 -17.87
C ASP A 97 -1.39 11.26 -16.57
N ARG A 98 -0.81 12.27 -15.92
CA ARG A 98 -0.12 12.07 -14.63
C ARG A 98 -1.09 11.65 -13.53
N CYS A 99 -2.28 12.25 -13.52
CA CYS A 99 -3.33 11.96 -12.54
C CYS A 99 -3.88 10.55 -12.74
N ARG A 100 -4.12 10.15 -14.00
CA ARG A 100 -4.52 8.80 -14.38
C ARG A 100 -3.46 7.79 -13.96
N LEU A 101 -2.19 8.03 -14.27
CA LEU A 101 -1.09 7.15 -13.90
C LEU A 101 -1.03 6.93 -12.38
N TRP A 102 -0.93 8.00 -11.61
CA TRP A 102 -0.83 7.90 -10.15
C TRP A 102 -2.13 7.40 -9.51
N GLY A 103 -3.28 7.76 -10.06
CA GLY A 103 -4.58 7.22 -9.66
C GLY A 103 -4.60 5.70 -9.77
N LYS A 104 -4.23 5.14 -10.93
CA LYS A 104 -4.12 3.69 -11.13
C LYS A 104 -3.09 3.04 -10.21
N VAL A 105 -1.89 3.62 -10.09
CA VAL A 105 -0.84 3.07 -9.23
C VAL A 105 -1.29 3.00 -7.77
N GLN A 106 -1.90 4.07 -7.25
CA GLN A 106 -2.33 4.13 -5.86
C GLN A 106 -3.54 3.22 -5.58
N THR A 107 -4.54 3.19 -6.47
CA THR A 107 -5.70 2.30 -6.28
C THR A 107 -5.31 0.83 -6.42
N HIS A 108 -4.42 0.49 -7.34
CA HIS A 108 -3.91 -0.87 -7.50
C HIS A 108 -3.00 -1.28 -6.33
N GLY A 109 -2.19 -0.36 -5.80
CA GLY A 109 -1.39 -0.58 -4.60
C GLY A 109 -2.25 -0.88 -3.37
N LEU A 110 -3.31 -0.08 -3.16
CA LEU A 110 -4.26 -0.31 -2.06
C LEU A 110 -5.02 -1.63 -2.23
N SER A 111 -5.43 -1.98 -3.46
CA SER A 111 -6.04 -3.27 -3.77
C SER A 111 -5.10 -4.44 -3.44
N THR A 112 -3.83 -4.32 -3.80
CA THR A 112 -2.78 -5.30 -3.49
C THR A 112 -2.61 -5.45 -1.98
N ALA A 113 -2.61 -4.33 -1.23
CA ALA A 113 -2.52 -4.35 0.22
C ALA A 113 -3.68 -5.14 0.84
N LEU A 114 -4.91 -4.87 0.41
CA LEU A 114 -6.09 -5.58 0.89
C LEU A 114 -6.07 -7.06 0.51
N LYS A 115 -5.65 -7.41 -0.72
CA LYS A 115 -5.46 -8.80 -1.15
C LYS A 115 -4.50 -9.56 -0.23
N ILE A 116 -3.38 -8.94 0.15
CA ILE A 116 -2.41 -9.53 1.09
C ILE A 116 -3.05 -9.69 2.48
N LEU A 117 -3.75 -8.68 2.98
CA LEU A 117 -4.34 -8.68 4.31
C LEU A 117 -5.48 -9.70 4.44
N LEU A 118 -6.30 -9.87 3.40
CA LEU A 118 -7.40 -10.83 3.33
C LEU A 118 -6.95 -12.27 3.07
N THR A 119 -5.70 -12.49 2.64
CA THR A 119 -5.15 -13.83 2.46
C THR A 119 -4.64 -14.36 3.79
N ASP A 120 -5.28 -15.38 4.36
CA ASP A 120 -4.85 -15.98 5.63
C ASP A 120 -3.52 -16.74 5.49
N ASP A 121 -3.42 -17.55 4.44
CA ASP A 121 -2.26 -18.39 4.16
C ASP A 121 -1.35 -17.73 3.12
N ILE A 122 -0.21 -17.22 3.59
CA ILE A 122 0.80 -16.58 2.73
C ILE A 122 1.32 -17.56 1.66
N ASP A 123 1.20 -18.88 1.86
CA ASP A 123 1.65 -19.82 0.86
C ASP A 123 0.79 -19.83 -0.41
N LYS A 124 -0.49 -19.48 -0.27
CA LYS A 124 -1.46 -19.33 -1.36
C LYS A 124 -1.39 -17.95 -2.02
N LEU A 125 -0.69 -16.99 -1.42
CA LEU A 125 -0.54 -15.65 -1.98
C LEU A 125 0.20 -15.72 -3.32
N ARG A 126 -0.38 -15.08 -4.34
CA ARG A 126 0.23 -14.91 -5.66
C ARG A 126 0.16 -13.44 -6.04
N LEU A 127 1.32 -12.81 -6.17
CA LEU A 127 1.47 -11.42 -6.58
C LEU A 127 2.27 -11.35 -7.87
N HIS A 128 1.73 -10.63 -8.85
CA HIS A 128 2.45 -10.20 -10.03
C HIS A 128 3.45 -9.09 -9.68
N ARG A 129 4.50 -8.94 -10.50
CA ARG A 129 5.50 -7.88 -10.32
C ARG A 129 4.89 -6.48 -10.33
N HIS A 130 3.85 -6.28 -11.15
CA HIS A 130 3.11 -5.02 -11.21
C HIS A 130 2.42 -4.71 -9.87
N GLU A 131 1.76 -5.68 -9.24
CA GLU A 131 1.12 -5.53 -7.92
C GLU A 131 2.14 -5.10 -6.86
N ILE A 132 3.31 -5.75 -6.82
CA ILE A 132 4.40 -5.40 -5.89
C ILE A 132 4.88 -3.97 -6.14
N THR A 133 5.08 -3.61 -7.41
CA THR A 133 5.54 -2.26 -7.79
C THR A 133 4.53 -1.19 -7.37
N CYS A 134 3.24 -1.43 -7.60
CA CYS A 134 2.17 -0.51 -7.21
C CYS A 134 2.06 -0.39 -5.69
N LEU A 135 2.16 -1.48 -4.94
CA LEU A 135 2.14 -1.46 -3.47
C LEU A 135 3.27 -0.59 -2.90
N VAL A 136 4.51 -0.80 -3.36
CA VAL A 136 5.67 -0.03 -2.87
C VAL A 136 5.54 1.45 -3.24
N ASN A 137 5.09 1.76 -4.46
CA ASN A 137 4.92 3.15 -4.90
C ASN A 137 3.75 3.85 -4.19
N ALA A 138 2.63 3.16 -3.95
CA ALA A 138 1.50 3.70 -3.19
C ALA A 138 1.93 4.05 -1.77
N LEU A 139 2.65 3.15 -1.10
CA LEU A 139 3.17 3.38 0.24
C LEU A 139 4.15 4.55 0.28
N ALA A 140 5.03 4.66 -0.72
CA ALA A 140 5.97 5.78 -0.85
C ALA A 140 5.24 7.13 -1.03
N ARG A 141 4.14 7.17 -1.80
CA ARG A 141 3.31 8.38 -1.94
C ARG A 141 2.67 8.79 -0.63
N LEU A 142 2.13 7.83 0.14
CA LEU A 142 1.56 8.09 1.47
C LEU A 142 2.63 8.55 2.47
N SER A 143 3.80 7.90 2.47
CA SER A 143 4.95 8.28 3.28
C SER A 143 5.39 9.72 3.00
N ASN A 144 5.51 10.08 1.73
CA ASN A 144 5.83 11.45 1.34
C ASN A 144 4.74 12.43 1.79
N SER A 145 3.45 12.12 1.60
CA SER A 145 2.36 12.97 2.08
C SER A 145 2.43 13.23 3.59
N ILE A 146 2.72 12.20 4.39
CA ILE A 146 2.90 12.33 5.84
C ILE A 146 4.12 13.20 6.17
N SER A 147 5.24 13.02 5.47
CA SER A 147 6.43 13.87 5.64
C SER A 147 6.15 15.34 5.34
N GLN A 148 5.37 15.63 4.28
CA GLN A 148 4.97 16.99 3.93
C GLN A 148 4.07 17.64 4.98
N LEU A 149 3.29 16.86 5.76
CA LEU A 149 2.51 17.43 6.87
C LEU A 149 3.40 18.12 7.91
N GLU A 150 4.56 17.55 8.22
CA GLU A 150 5.51 18.18 9.15
C GLU A 150 6.10 19.48 8.58
N VAL A 151 6.33 19.52 7.27
CA VAL A 151 6.77 20.75 6.58
C VAL A 151 5.68 21.82 6.67
N PHE A 152 4.44 21.48 6.33
CA PHE A 152 3.32 22.43 6.42
C PHE A 152 3.07 22.90 7.85
N LYS A 153 3.17 22.03 8.86
CA LYS A 153 3.06 22.41 10.28
C LYS A 153 4.10 23.47 10.63
N LYS A 154 5.38 23.26 10.28
CA LYS A 154 6.46 24.23 10.54
C LYS A 154 6.23 25.57 9.84
N LEU A 155 5.77 25.55 8.59
CA LEU A 155 5.47 26.76 7.83
C LEU A 155 4.30 27.56 8.43
N LEU A 156 3.34 26.88 9.05
CA LEU A 156 2.20 27.51 9.72
C LEU A 156 2.56 28.04 11.11
N THR A 157 3.50 27.43 11.82
CA THR A 157 3.98 27.89 13.14
C THR A 157 5.05 28.98 13.04
N ASN A 158 5.74 29.10 11.91
CA ASN A 158 6.74 30.15 11.64
C ASN A 158 6.13 31.41 11.00
N LYS A 159 4.81 31.58 11.13
CA LYS A 159 4.09 32.84 10.88
C LYS A 159 3.81 33.52 12.20
#